data_AF-A0A957KKR2-F1
#
_entry.id   AF-A0A957KKR2-F1
#
_cell.length_a   1.000
_cell.length_b   1.000
_cell.length_c   1.000
_cell.angle_alpha   90.00
_cell.angle_beta   90.00
_cell.angle_gamma   90.00
#
_symmetry.space_group_name_H-M   'P 1'
#
loop_
_entity.id
_entity.type
_entity.pdbx_description
1 polymer ?
#
loop_
_entity_poly.entity_id
_entity_poly.type
_entity_poly.pdbx_seq_one_letter_code
_entity_poly.pdbx_strand_id
1 'polypeptide(L)'
;YSGPIGAVITPLLHGLEEYSGLPQASSLCGACKEICPARIDLPRMLLALRHDEVTQNISPAGEQRAERWAAWVMGGSGRMKTATGLGRVGQRLFLRDGKLSLPAALHPAPGRDLPSLAPKSFRQMWQDGEVDHE
;
A
#
# COMPACT_ATOMS: atom_id res chain seq x y z
N TYR A 1 23.43 0.50 7.30
CA TYR A 1 23.28 0.96 8.71
C TYR A 1 21.90 0.55 9.21
N SER A 2 21.71 0.19 10.49
CA SER A 2 20.41 -0.27 11.00
C SER A 2 19.53 0.87 11.54
N GLY A 3 18.22 0.65 11.57
CA GLY A 3 17.25 1.59 12.15
C GLY A 3 16.86 2.78 11.24
N PRO A 4 16.06 3.73 11.76
CA PRO A 4 15.44 4.79 10.95
C PRO A 4 16.44 5.75 10.29
N ILE A 5 17.56 6.04 10.96
CA ILE A 5 18.65 6.85 10.40
C ILE A 5 19.30 6.10 9.22
N GLY A 6 19.47 4.77 9.36
CA GLY A 6 20.02 3.93 8.30
C GLY A 6 19.16 3.85 7.06
N ALA A 7 17.84 3.91 7.24
CA ALA A 7 16.89 3.95 6.12
C ALA A 7 17.01 5.23 5.28
N VAL A 8 17.61 6.29 5.83
CA VAL A 8 17.91 7.53 5.10
C VAL A 8 19.34 7.53 4.56
N ILE A 9 20.33 7.21 5.40
CA ILE A 9 21.74 7.35 5.03
C ILE A 9 22.20 6.25 4.07
N THR A 10 21.72 5.01 4.22
CA THR A 10 22.17 3.89 3.39
C THR A 10 21.87 4.12 1.90
N PRO A 11 20.64 4.53 1.49
CA PRO A 11 20.38 4.89 0.09
C PRO A 11 21.20 6.08 -0.40
N LEU A 12 21.50 7.06 0.46
CA LEU A 12 22.29 8.23 0.07
C LEU A 12 23.77 7.92 -0.14
N LEU A 13 24.32 6.95 0.59
CA LEU A 13 25.73 6.55 0.47
C LEU A 13 25.97 5.46 -0.57
N HIS A 14 25.05 4.50 -0.67
CA HIS A 14 25.21 3.31 -1.50
C HIS A 14 24.33 3.29 -2.74
N GLY A 15 23.51 4.33 -2.94
CA GLY A 15 22.60 4.44 -4.07
C GLY A 15 21.17 4.04 -3.72
N LEU A 16 20.23 4.83 -4.24
CA LEU A 16 18.79 4.61 -4.03
C LEU A 16 18.27 3.41 -4.83
N GLU A 17 18.90 3.07 -5.95
CA GLU A 17 18.53 1.93 -6.80
C GLU A 17 18.69 0.58 -6.07
N GLU A 18 19.80 0.41 -5.35
CA GLU A 18 20.10 -0.82 -4.62
C GLU A 18 19.31 -0.92 -3.30
N TYR A 19 18.94 0.21 -2.71
CA TYR A 19 18.30 0.30 -1.38
C TYR A 19 16.92 0.98 -1.39
N SER A 20 16.19 0.91 -2.49
CA SER A 20 14.86 1.55 -2.67
C SER A 20 13.80 1.06 -1.67
N GLY A 21 13.94 -0.17 -1.17
CA GLY A 21 13.04 -0.71 -0.15
C GLY A 21 13.19 -0.07 1.24
N LEU A 22 14.34 0.54 1.56
CA LEU A 22 14.59 1.10 2.89
C LEU A 22 13.69 2.30 3.22
N PRO A 23 13.52 3.30 2.33
CA PRO A 23 12.54 4.36 2.53
C PRO A 23 11.11 3.85 2.73
N GLN A 24 10.74 2.75 2.06
CA GLN A 24 9.38 2.16 2.10
C GLN A 24 9.10 1.38 3.40
N ALA A 25 10.13 0.92 4.11
CA ALA A 25 9.98 0.15 5.34
C ALA A 25 9.39 0.93 6.53
N SER A 26 9.30 2.26 6.44
CA SER A 26 8.70 3.10 7.49
C SER A 26 7.20 3.29 7.30
N SER A 27 6.43 3.19 8.38
CA SER A 27 5.00 3.56 8.41
C SER A 27 4.75 5.07 8.43
N LEU A 28 5.81 5.89 8.50
CA LEU A 28 5.74 7.36 8.57
C LEU A 28 4.88 7.88 9.73
N CYS A 29 4.88 7.19 10.88
CA CYS A 29 4.07 7.57 12.05
C CYS A 29 4.49 8.87 12.76
N GLY A 30 5.64 9.46 12.41
CA GLY A 30 6.10 10.74 12.97
C GLY A 30 6.82 10.67 14.33
N ALA A 31 6.70 9.57 15.07
CA ALA A 31 7.24 9.46 16.44
C ALA A 31 8.75 9.77 16.55
N CYS A 32 9.55 9.38 15.56
CA CYS A 32 10.99 9.66 15.56
C CYS A 32 11.33 11.16 15.48
N LYS A 33 10.47 11.98 14.85
CA LYS A 33 10.62 13.43 14.80
C LYS A 33 10.25 14.07 16.14
N GLU A 34 9.18 13.59 16.76
CA GLU A 34 8.65 14.14 18.02
C GLU A 34 9.62 13.95 19.20
N ILE A 35 10.26 12.78 19.27
CA ILE A 35 11.16 12.43 20.38
C ILE A 35 12.60 12.95 20.19
N CYS A 36 12.97 13.38 18.98
CA CYS A 36 14.37 13.66 18.67
C CYS A 36 14.84 14.98 19.32
N PRO A 37 15.82 14.95 20.24
CA PRO A 37 16.34 16.17 20.87
C PRO A 37 17.08 17.09 19.88
N ALA A 38 17.66 16.51 18.82
CA ALA A 38 18.37 17.23 17.77
C ALA A 38 17.45 17.76 16.65
N ARG A 39 16.14 17.56 16.75
CA ARG A 39 15.13 18.03 15.77
C ARG A 39 15.36 17.51 14.34
N ILE A 40 15.83 16.27 14.21
CA ILE A 40 16.02 15.62 12.92
C ILE A 40 14.66 15.17 12.36
N ASP A 41 14.29 15.67 11.19
CA ASP A 41 13.03 15.31 10.52
C ASP A 41 13.23 14.10 9.58
N LEU A 42 13.36 12.90 10.17
CA LEU A 42 13.49 11.66 9.41
C LEU A 42 12.27 11.35 8.51
N PRO A 43 11.01 11.52 8.95
CA PRO A 43 9.85 11.25 8.09
C PRO A 43 9.89 12.08 6.80
N ARG A 44 10.23 13.37 6.88
CA ARG A 44 10.39 14.22 5.69
C ARG A 44 11.52 13.73 4.78
N MET A 45 12.64 13.31 5.34
CA MET A 45 13.78 12.79 4.56
C MET A 45 13.40 11.48 3.84
N LEU A 46 12.69 10.58 4.51
CA LEU A 46 12.19 9.34 3.91
C LEU A 46 11.21 9.62 2.77
N LEU A 47 10.29 10.59 2.96
CA LEU A 47 9.38 11.04 1.90
C LEU A 47 10.12 11.62 0.69
N ALA A 48 11.20 12.38 0.92
CA ALA A 48 12.03 12.90 -0.16
C ALA A 48 12.67 11.75 -0.96
N LEU A 49 13.21 10.73 -0.30
CA LEU A 49 13.77 9.56 -0.98
C LEU A 49 12.71 8.77 -1.77
N ARG A 50 11.48 8.64 -1.25
CA ARG A 50 10.37 8.02 -2.01
C ARG A 50 9.97 8.85 -3.23
N HIS A 51 10.06 10.17 -3.14
CA HIS A 51 9.83 11.05 -4.30
C HIS A 51 10.94 10.90 -5.35
N ASP A 52 12.19 10.84 -4.90
CA ASP A 52 13.36 10.61 -5.75
C ASP A 52 13.26 9.25 -6.46
N GLU A 53 12.79 8.21 -5.76
CA GLU A 53 12.56 6.86 -6.31
C GLU A 53 11.62 6.89 -7.54
N VAL A 54 10.52 7.63 -7.44
CA VAL A 54 9.52 7.75 -8.52
C VAL A 54 10.04 8.64 -9.65
N THR A 55 10.65 9.78 -9.32
CA THR A 55 11.14 10.74 -10.33
C THR A 55 12.32 10.20 -11.14
N GLN A 56 13.18 9.40 -10.52
CA GLN A 56 14.31 8.73 -11.16
C GLN A 56 13.89 7.43 -11.88
N ASN A 57 12.60 7.06 -11.86
CA ASN A 57 12.06 5.82 -12.44
C ASN A 57 12.74 4.54 -11.91
N ILE A 58 13.15 4.55 -10.64
CA ILE A 58 13.73 3.37 -9.97
C ILE A 58 12.64 2.32 -9.74
N SER A 59 11.43 2.76 -9.37
CA SER A 59 10.30 1.85 -9.21
C SER A 59 9.83 1.29 -10.56
N PRO A 60 9.52 -0.02 -10.69
CA PRO A 60 9.07 -0.62 -11.93
C PRO A 60 7.85 0.10 -12.55
N ALA A 61 7.88 0.34 -13.86
CA ALA A 61 6.80 1.06 -14.54
C ALA A 61 5.42 0.39 -14.41
N GLY A 62 5.37 -0.94 -14.23
CA GLY A 62 4.15 -1.68 -13.95
C GLY A 62 3.54 -1.31 -12.60
N GLU A 63 4.37 -1.23 -11.57
CA GLU A 63 3.98 -0.86 -10.21
C GLU A 63 3.51 0.58 -10.14
N GLN A 64 4.27 1.52 -10.72
CA GLN A 64 3.86 2.94 -10.80
C GLN A 64 2.49 3.11 -11.47
N ARG A 65 2.20 2.34 -12.53
CA ARG A 65 0.89 2.37 -13.19
C ARG A 65 -0.20 1.77 -12.31
N ALA A 66 0.08 0.66 -11.63
CA ALA A 66 -0.86 0.03 -10.71
C ALA A 66 -1.22 0.97 -9.56
N GLU A 67 -0.24 1.65 -8.97
CA GLU A 67 -0.46 2.63 -7.91
C GLU A 67 -1.27 3.84 -8.37
N ARG A 68 -0.96 4.41 -9.56
CA ARG A 68 -1.77 5.50 -10.13
C ARG A 68 -3.21 5.08 -10.37
N TRP A 69 -3.42 3.86 -10.86
CA TRP A 69 -4.76 3.29 -11.02
C TRP A 69 -5.47 3.14 -9.69
N ALA A 70 -4.80 2.57 -8.69
CA ALA A 70 -5.34 2.42 -7.35
C ALA A 70 -5.71 3.79 -6.75
N ALA A 71 -4.84 4.79 -6.86
CA ALA A 71 -5.10 6.15 -6.42
C ALA A 71 -6.32 6.77 -7.13
N TRP A 72 -6.45 6.58 -8.44
CA TRP A 72 -7.59 7.08 -9.22
C TRP A 72 -8.93 6.43 -8.83
N VAL A 73 -8.91 5.12 -8.52
CA VAL A 73 -10.08 4.37 -8.04
C VAL A 73 -10.46 4.83 -6.63
N MET A 74 -9.48 4.90 -5.71
CA MET A 74 -9.70 5.28 -4.31
C MET A 74 -10.09 6.75 -4.15
N GLY A 75 -9.63 7.63 -5.04
CA GLY A 75 -9.96 9.05 -5.04
C GLY A 75 -11.42 9.39 -5.35
N GLY A 76 -12.25 8.41 -5.74
CA GLY A 76 -13.66 8.62 -6.04
C GLY A 76 -14.56 7.60 -5.35
N SER A 77 -15.51 8.06 -4.53
CA SER A 77 -16.45 7.18 -3.81
C SER A 77 -17.28 6.30 -4.75
N GLY A 78 -17.72 6.85 -5.89
CA GLY A 78 -18.44 6.12 -6.95
C GLY A 78 -17.56 5.09 -7.67
N ARG A 79 -16.31 5.45 -8.02
CA ARG A 79 -15.35 4.54 -8.67
C ARG A 79 -14.98 3.36 -7.78
N MET A 80 -14.76 3.63 -6.49
CA MET A 80 -14.51 2.58 -5.50
C MET A 80 -15.73 1.67 -5.34
N LYS A 81 -16.96 2.21 -5.36
CA LYS A 81 -18.20 1.42 -5.32
C LYS A 81 -18.33 0.50 -6.53
N THR A 82 -18.06 1.01 -7.74
CA THR A 82 -18.12 0.19 -8.97
C THR A 82 -17.00 -0.84 -8.99
N ALA A 83 -15.77 -0.47 -8.60
CA ALA A 83 -14.62 -1.38 -8.57
C ALA A 83 -14.85 -2.53 -7.58
N THR A 84 -15.30 -2.25 -6.37
CA THR A 84 -15.63 -3.28 -5.37
C THR A 84 -16.80 -4.15 -5.81
N GLY A 85 -17.84 -3.57 -6.43
CA GLY A 85 -18.97 -4.32 -6.99
C GLY A 85 -18.55 -5.29 -8.11
N LEU A 86 -17.76 -4.81 -9.07
CA LEU A 86 -17.18 -5.65 -10.13
C LEU A 86 -16.26 -6.74 -9.55
N GLY A 87 -15.44 -6.37 -8.56
CA GLY A 87 -14.58 -7.32 -7.85
C GLY A 87 -15.37 -8.46 -7.20
N ARG A 88 -16.52 -8.17 -6.57
CA ARG A 88 -17.39 -9.19 -5.95
C ARG A 88 -17.99 -10.17 -6.95
N VAL A 89 -18.32 -9.71 -8.15
CA VAL A 89 -18.84 -10.59 -9.20
C VAL A 89 -17.69 -11.39 -9.82
N GLY A 90 -16.57 -10.72 -10.13
CA GLY A 90 -15.41 -11.33 -10.77
C GLY A 90 -14.69 -12.35 -9.90
N GLN A 91 -14.62 -12.15 -8.57
CA GLN A 91 -13.97 -13.10 -7.67
C GLN A 91 -14.62 -14.49 -7.67
N ARG A 92 -15.91 -14.61 -8.04
CA ARG A 92 -16.62 -15.90 -8.05
C ARG A 92 -15.96 -16.94 -8.94
N LEU A 93 -15.29 -16.50 -10.01
CA LEU A 93 -14.54 -17.39 -10.92
C LEU A 93 -13.27 -17.96 -10.28
N PHE A 94 -12.72 -17.25 -9.28
CA PHE A 94 -11.46 -17.58 -8.62
C PHE A 94 -11.66 -17.98 -7.15
N LEU A 95 -12.90 -18.14 -6.69
CA LEU A 95 -13.19 -18.55 -5.33
C LEU A 95 -13.10 -20.08 -5.21
N ARG A 96 -12.28 -20.56 -4.26
CA ARG A 96 -12.23 -21.97 -3.83
C ARG A 96 -12.25 -22.01 -2.31
N ASP A 97 -13.18 -22.75 -1.73
CA ASP A 97 -13.33 -22.91 -0.27
C ASP A 97 -13.36 -21.59 0.52
N GLY A 98 -14.05 -20.57 -0.03
CA GLY A 98 -14.16 -19.24 0.60
C GLY A 98 -12.91 -18.35 0.50
N LYS A 99 -11.86 -18.83 -0.15
CA LYS A 99 -10.59 -18.12 -0.39
C LYS A 99 -10.44 -17.76 -1.87
N LEU A 100 -9.73 -16.67 -2.13
CA LEU A 100 -9.41 -16.25 -3.49
C LEU A 100 -8.17 -17.01 -3.99
N SER A 101 -8.38 -17.96 -4.89
CA SER A 101 -7.33 -18.79 -5.49
C SER A 101 -6.89 -18.18 -6.82
N LEU A 102 -5.84 -17.37 -6.78
CA LEU A 102 -5.19 -16.81 -7.96
C LEU A 102 -4.06 -17.72 -8.45
N PRO A 103 -3.79 -17.79 -9.77
CA PRO A 103 -2.57 -18.40 -10.30
C PRO A 103 -1.33 -17.78 -9.65
N ALA A 104 -0.28 -18.57 -9.41
CA ALA A 104 0.93 -18.12 -8.72
C ALA A 104 1.54 -16.85 -9.34
N ALA A 105 1.49 -16.71 -10.67
CA ALA A 105 1.99 -15.53 -11.39
C ALA A 105 1.20 -14.23 -11.10
N LEU A 106 -0.04 -14.34 -10.66
CA LEU A 106 -0.93 -13.23 -10.31
C LEU A 106 -1.09 -13.08 -8.79
N HIS A 107 -0.41 -13.91 -8.00
CA HIS A 107 -0.57 -13.95 -6.56
C HIS A 107 0.37 -12.94 -5.89
N PRO A 108 -0.14 -11.87 -5.25
CA PRO A 108 0.69 -10.81 -4.68
C PRO A 108 1.51 -11.24 -3.47
N ALA A 109 1.14 -12.33 -2.79
CA ALA A 109 1.86 -12.86 -1.63
C ALA A 109 1.96 -14.39 -1.68
N PRO A 110 2.78 -14.97 -2.59
CA PRO A 110 2.82 -16.41 -2.82
C PRO A 110 2.93 -17.21 -1.51
N GLY A 111 2.09 -18.24 -1.37
CA GLY A 111 2.03 -19.06 -0.15
C GLY A 111 1.16 -18.51 0.98
N ARG A 112 0.48 -17.37 0.80
CA ARG A 112 -0.54 -16.88 1.73
C ARG A 112 -1.94 -17.04 1.16
N ASP A 113 -2.89 -17.38 2.01
CA ASP A 113 -4.30 -17.39 1.65
C ASP A 113 -4.84 -15.97 1.48
N LEU A 114 -5.48 -15.70 0.35
CA LEU A 114 -6.18 -14.44 0.13
C LEU A 114 -7.63 -14.56 0.60
N PRO A 115 -8.11 -13.64 1.45
CA PRO A 115 -9.51 -13.63 1.86
C PRO A 115 -10.41 -13.29 0.67
N SER A 116 -11.63 -13.85 0.65
CA SER A 116 -12.66 -13.41 -0.28
C SER A 116 -13.13 -11.99 0.05
N LEU A 117 -13.56 -11.25 -0.97
CA LEU A 117 -14.19 -9.95 -0.79
C LEU A 117 -15.55 -10.13 -0.11
N ALA A 118 -15.77 -9.35 0.93
CA ALA A 118 -17.02 -9.33 1.68
C ALA A 118 -18.24 -9.01 0.78
N PRO A 119 -19.42 -9.61 1.06
CA PRO A 119 -20.63 -9.42 0.26
C PRO A 119 -21.14 -7.97 0.31
N LYS A 120 -20.96 -7.30 1.45
CA LYS A 120 -21.25 -5.88 1.66
C LYS A 120 -19.97 -5.13 2.02
N SER A 121 -19.86 -3.87 1.57
CA SER A 121 -18.76 -3.01 2.00
C SER A 121 -19.19 -2.31 3.27
N PHE A 122 -18.22 -1.87 4.07
CA PHE A 122 -18.49 -1.10 5.27
C PHE A 122 -19.46 0.07 5.01
N ARG A 123 -19.28 0.80 3.91
CA ARG A 123 -20.19 1.90 3.53
C ARG A 123 -21.63 1.44 3.28
N GLN A 124 -21.83 0.25 2.71
CA GLN A 124 -23.16 -0.31 2.51
C GLN A 124 -23.77 -0.77 3.83
N MET A 125 -23.00 -1.48 4.65
CA MET A 125 -23.44 -1.91 5.99
C MET A 125 -23.85 -0.69 6.84
N TRP A 126 -23.10 0.40 6.77
CA TRP A 126 -23.42 1.66 7.43
C TRP A 126 -24.72 2.29 6.92
N GLN A 127 -24.95 2.28 5.60
CA GLN A 127 -26.19 2.79 5.00
C GLN A 127 -27.41 1.92 5.32
N ASP A 128 -27.20 0.61 5.43
CA ASP A 128 -28.22 -0.38 5.75
C ASP A 128 -28.54 -0.44 7.26
N GLY A 129 -27.77 0.27 8.10
CA GLY A 129 -27.93 0.29 9.56
C GLY A 129 -27.43 -0.97 10.26
N GLU A 130 -26.54 -1.73 9.65
CA GLU A 130 -26.02 -3.01 10.17
C GLU A 130 -24.78 -2.86 11.07
N VAL A 131 -24.28 -1.64 11.26
CA VAL A 131 -23.11 -1.35 12.09
C VAL A 131 -23.58 -0.54 13.29
N ASP A 132 -23.44 -1.11 14.49
CA ASP A 132 -23.83 -0.45 15.74
C ASP A 132 -23.03 0.85 15.95
N HIS A 133 -23.75 1.89 16.36
CA HIS A 133 -23.20 3.20 16.73
C HIS A 133 -22.96 3.23 18.24
N GLU A 134 -21.96 2.50 18.73
CA GLU A 134 -21.46 2.70 20.10
C GLU A 134 -20.61 3.97 20.20
#